data_AF-A0A511HP69-F1
#
_entry.id   AF-A0A511HP69-F1
#
_cell.length_a   1.000
_cell.length_b   1.000
_cell.length_c   1.000
_cell.angle_alpha   90.00
_cell.angle_beta   90.00
_cell.angle_gamma   90.00
#
_symmetry.space_group_name_H-M   'P 1'
#
loop_
_entity.id
_entity.type
_entity.pdbx_description
1 polymer ?
#
loop_
_entity_poly.entity_id
_entity_poly.type
_entity_poly.pdbx_seq_one_letter_code
_entity_poly.pdbx_strand_id
1 'polypeptide(L)'
;MSCHCLRPPPTAPPFAEVSLVLPWPPSGNHYWRSDRGTTPHVSDEGKAYKARVKSSHVGQRALKGPVVLSATLYPPTRQKSDLGNRLKVLEDALELVAYLNDNQVRRYRDVAFADGAHGKSARVELVLKGQEWATPEEVEAERVRRAEQARKRRATLARNRAAKKLGRLRVTPAVRRGRAS
;
A
#
# COMPACT_ATOMS: atom_id res chain seq x y z
N MET A 1 -9.05 -59.69 -6.38
CA MET A 1 -9.59 -58.34 -6.66
C MET A 1 -9.23 -57.44 -5.48
N SER A 2 -8.07 -56.78 -5.51
CA SER A 2 -7.65 -55.88 -4.44
C SER A 2 -7.99 -54.45 -4.85
N CYS A 3 -9.03 -53.89 -4.23
CA CYS A 3 -9.35 -52.47 -4.32
C CYS A 3 -8.20 -51.67 -3.73
N HIS A 4 -7.42 -51.02 -4.59
CA HIS A 4 -6.44 -50.03 -4.18
C HIS A 4 -7.20 -48.76 -3.82
N CYS A 5 -7.39 -48.52 -2.52
CA CYS A 5 -7.92 -47.27 -2.02
C CYS A 5 -6.95 -46.13 -2.41
N LEU A 6 -7.28 -45.40 -3.47
CA LEU A 6 -6.61 -44.15 -3.81
C LEU A 6 -6.74 -43.20 -2.61
N ARG A 7 -5.63 -42.98 -1.90
CA ARG A 7 -5.52 -41.88 -0.94
C ARG A 7 -5.92 -40.59 -1.69
N PRO A 8 -6.82 -39.75 -1.15
CA PRO A 8 -6.99 -38.42 -1.71
C PRO A 8 -5.62 -37.70 -1.69
N PRO A 9 -5.30 -36.90 -2.72
CA PRO A 9 -4.05 -36.15 -2.73
C PRO A 9 -3.97 -35.31 -1.44
N PRO A 10 -2.77 -35.09 -0.88
CA PRO A 10 -2.62 -34.29 0.33
C PRO A 10 -3.32 -32.95 0.08
N THR A 11 -4.41 -32.72 0.82
CA THR A 11 -5.08 -31.42 0.87
C THR A 11 -4.00 -30.41 1.19
N ALA A 12 -3.79 -29.47 0.26
CA ALA A 12 -2.84 -28.38 0.42
C ALA A 12 -2.96 -27.78 1.84
N PRO A 13 -1.85 -27.37 2.47
CA PRO A 13 -1.88 -26.86 3.84
C PRO A 13 -2.96 -25.79 3.95
N PRO A 14 -3.65 -25.65 5.11
CA PRO A 14 -4.72 -24.69 5.27
C PRO A 14 -4.16 -23.29 4.98
N PHE A 15 -4.38 -22.81 3.76
CA PHE A 15 -3.91 -21.49 3.38
C PHE A 15 -4.63 -20.50 4.28
N ALA A 16 -3.86 -19.67 4.97
CA ALA A 16 -4.40 -18.57 5.72
C ALA A 16 -5.06 -17.61 4.73
N GLU A 17 -6.38 -17.49 4.79
CA GLU A 17 -7.17 -16.69 3.86
C GLU A 17 -7.79 -15.50 4.59
N VAL A 18 -7.58 -14.30 4.04
CA VAL A 18 -8.15 -13.04 4.52
C VAL A 18 -9.03 -12.48 3.42
N SER A 19 -10.33 -12.42 3.68
CA SER A 19 -11.30 -11.83 2.77
C SER A 19 -11.80 -10.52 3.37
N LEU A 20 -11.63 -9.44 2.62
CA LEU A 20 -12.02 -8.10 3.03
C LEU A 20 -12.91 -7.44 1.98
N VAL A 21 -13.93 -6.73 2.47
CA VAL A 21 -14.70 -5.79 1.66
C VAL A 21 -14.31 -4.39 2.11
N LEU A 22 -13.66 -3.66 1.22
CA LEU A 22 -13.15 -2.32 1.45
C LEU A 22 -14.00 -1.27 0.73
N PRO A 23 -14.08 -0.05 1.25
CA PRO A 23 -14.67 1.06 0.50
C PRO A 23 -13.84 1.35 -0.76
N TRP A 24 -14.49 1.99 -1.75
CA TRP A 24 -13.81 2.42 -2.95
C TRP A 24 -12.60 3.33 -2.63
N PRO A 25 -11.39 3.01 -3.11
CA PRO A 25 -10.20 3.80 -2.81
C PRO A 25 -10.28 5.20 -3.44
N PRO A 26 -9.60 6.20 -2.84
CA PRO A 26 -9.31 7.46 -3.53
C PRO A 26 -8.33 7.23 -4.69
N SER A 27 -8.19 8.21 -5.58
CA SER A 27 -7.19 8.09 -6.65
C SER A 27 -5.78 8.25 -6.06
N GLY A 28 -4.76 7.65 -6.68
CA GLY A 28 -3.38 7.84 -6.21
C GLY A 28 -2.97 9.31 -6.10
N ASN A 29 -3.43 10.16 -7.00
CA ASN A 29 -3.16 11.61 -6.96
C ASN A 29 -3.82 12.32 -5.77
N HIS A 30 -4.94 11.80 -5.29
CA HIS A 30 -5.60 12.29 -4.08
C HIS A 30 -4.97 11.69 -2.83
N TYR A 31 -4.44 10.48 -2.95
CA TYR A 31 -3.85 9.72 -1.86
C TYR A 31 -2.45 10.20 -1.47
N TRP A 32 -1.55 10.35 -2.45
CA TRP A 32 -0.21 10.91 -2.22
C TRP A 32 -0.18 12.38 -2.64
N ARG A 33 0.25 13.24 -1.71
CA ARG A 33 0.46 14.67 -1.97
C ARG A 33 1.95 14.98 -1.91
N SER A 34 2.38 15.87 -2.78
CA SER A 34 3.72 16.45 -2.76
C SER A 34 3.58 17.97 -2.85
N ASP A 35 3.85 18.66 -1.74
CA ASP A 35 4.01 20.11 -1.79
C ASP A 35 5.36 20.43 -2.44
N ARG A 36 5.46 21.58 -3.12
CA ARG A 36 6.69 21.99 -3.82
C ARG A 36 7.91 21.88 -2.90
N GLY A 37 8.84 20.99 -3.25
CA GLY A 37 10.10 20.78 -2.52
C GLY A 37 10.01 19.83 -1.32
N THR A 38 8.84 19.24 -1.05
CA THR A 38 8.63 18.26 0.02
C THR A 38 8.64 16.83 -0.50
N THR A 39 8.71 15.86 0.42
CA THR A 39 8.66 14.43 0.07
C THR A 39 7.19 14.07 -0.08
N PRO A 40 6.81 13.22 -1.06
CA PRO A 40 5.46 12.70 -1.12
C PRO A 40 5.02 12.13 0.24
N HIS A 41 3.82 12.51 0.67
CA HIS A 41 3.23 12.07 1.93
C HIS A 41 1.77 11.67 1.70
N VAL A 42 1.24 10.85 2.60
CA VAL A 42 -0.17 10.43 2.55
C VAL A 42 -1.04 11.62 2.96
N SER A 43 -2.00 11.97 2.10
CA SER A 43 -2.97 13.03 2.34
C SER A 43 -3.91 12.70 3.49
N ASP A 44 -4.67 13.67 3.98
CA ASP A 44 -5.68 13.42 5.02
C ASP A 44 -6.79 12.49 4.52
N GLU A 45 -7.15 12.58 3.23
CA GLU A 45 -8.05 11.63 2.58
C GLU A 45 -7.46 10.21 2.58
N GLY A 46 -6.16 10.07 2.29
CA GLY A 46 -5.47 8.78 2.35
C GLY A 46 -5.39 8.21 3.77
N LYS A 47 -5.14 9.03 4.79
CA LYS A 47 -5.16 8.60 6.20
C LYS A 47 -6.56 8.15 6.61
N ALA A 48 -7.60 8.88 6.21
CA ALA A 48 -8.98 8.49 6.46
C ALA A 48 -9.33 7.17 5.76
N TYR A 49 -8.80 6.94 4.56
CA TYR A 49 -8.93 5.66 3.87
C TYR A 49 -8.24 4.52 4.64
N LYS A 50 -6.98 4.70 5.07
CA LYS A 50 -6.28 3.71 5.90
C LYS A 50 -7.03 3.36 7.19
N ALA A 51 -7.64 4.34 7.84
CA ALA A 51 -8.43 4.11 9.04
C ALA A 51 -9.65 3.23 8.76
N ARG A 52 -10.34 3.45 7.64
CA ARG A 52 -11.46 2.60 7.19
C ARG A 52 -11.00 1.18 6.87
N VAL A 53 -9.89 1.03 6.14
CA VAL A 53 -9.32 -0.29 5.83
C VAL A 53 -8.96 -1.05 7.10
N LYS A 54 -8.34 -0.38 8.08
CA LYS A 54 -8.05 -0.96 9.39
C LYS A 54 -9.31 -1.39 10.13
N SER A 55 -10.38 -0.59 10.06
CA SER A 55 -11.67 -0.95 10.67
C SER A 55 -12.31 -2.18 10.02
N SER A 56 -12.17 -2.35 8.70
CA SER A 56 -12.66 -3.53 7.97
C SER A 56 -11.92 -4.82 8.32
N HIS A 57 -10.71 -4.73 8.86
CA HIS A 57 -9.87 -5.87 9.25
C HIS A 57 -9.94 -6.19 10.76
N VAL A 58 -10.79 -5.51 11.53
CA VAL A 58 -10.92 -5.77 12.98
C VAL A 58 -11.38 -7.23 13.21
N GLY A 59 -10.67 -7.93 14.09
CA GLY A 59 -10.94 -9.34 14.41
C GLY A 59 -10.26 -10.36 13.48
N GLN A 60 -9.52 -9.90 12.47
CA GLN A 60 -8.72 -10.76 11.60
C GLN A 60 -7.23 -10.64 11.94
N ARG A 61 -6.45 -11.67 11.57
CA ARG A 61 -4.99 -11.68 11.74
C ARG A 61 -4.31 -11.29 10.44
N ALA A 62 -3.17 -10.62 10.54
CA ALA A 62 -2.34 -10.35 9.37
C ALA A 62 -1.67 -11.65 8.87
N LEU A 63 -1.38 -11.70 7.58
CA LEU A 63 -0.66 -12.81 6.94
C LEU A 63 0.86 -12.61 7.02
N LYS A 64 1.57 -13.72 7.22
CA LYS A 64 3.04 -13.84 7.19
C LYS A 64 3.47 -14.70 5.99
N GLY A 65 4.66 -14.42 5.47
CA GLY A 65 5.24 -15.14 4.34
C GLY A 65 4.67 -14.70 2.99
N PRO A 66 4.91 -15.46 1.91
CA PRO A 66 4.43 -15.12 0.56
C PRO A 66 2.90 -15.10 0.49
N VAL A 67 2.36 -14.00 -0.04
CA VAL A 67 0.93 -13.73 -0.21
C VAL A 67 0.58 -13.64 -1.69
N VAL A 68 -0.56 -14.21 -2.04
CA VAL A 68 -1.23 -14.04 -3.34
C VAL A 68 -2.41 -13.10 -3.16
N LEU A 69 -2.44 -12.01 -3.92
CA LEU A 69 -3.50 -11.00 -3.87
C LEU A 69 -4.48 -11.18 -5.04
N SER A 70 -5.75 -11.25 -4.72
CA SER A 70 -6.86 -11.19 -5.68
C SER A 70 -7.79 -10.05 -5.29
N ALA A 71 -8.24 -9.25 -6.25
CA ALA A 71 -9.06 -8.08 -5.99
C ALA A 71 -10.02 -7.77 -7.14
N THR A 72 -11.29 -7.62 -6.79
CA THR A 72 -12.34 -7.17 -7.70
C THR A 72 -12.79 -5.78 -7.30
N LEU A 73 -12.60 -4.82 -8.20
CA LEU A 73 -12.87 -3.40 -7.96
C LEU A 73 -14.23 -3.05 -8.57
N TYR A 74 -15.19 -2.62 -7.75
CA TYR A 74 -16.53 -2.18 -8.17
C TYR A 74 -16.59 -0.65 -8.26
N PRO A 75 -16.41 -0.03 -9.45
CA PRO A 75 -16.24 1.41 -9.57
C PRO A 75 -17.54 2.20 -9.33
N PRO A 76 -17.47 3.41 -8.75
CA PRO A 76 -18.65 4.25 -8.52
C PRO A 76 -19.23 4.82 -9.82
N THR A 77 -18.38 5.09 -10.81
CA THR A 77 -18.75 5.68 -12.09
C THR A 77 -18.13 4.89 -13.24
N ARG A 78 -18.63 5.04 -14.46
CA ARG A 78 -18.04 4.46 -15.68
C ARG A 78 -16.76 5.19 -16.12
N GLN A 79 -16.26 6.13 -15.33
CA GLN A 79 -15.06 6.87 -15.69
C GLN A 79 -13.86 5.91 -15.71
N LYS A 80 -13.06 6.00 -16.77
CA LYS A 80 -11.82 5.24 -16.89
C LYS A 80 -10.92 5.57 -15.69
N SER A 81 -10.74 4.60 -14.82
CA SER A 81 -9.77 4.62 -13.73
C SER A 81 -8.64 3.66 -14.07
N ASP A 82 -7.40 4.04 -13.77
CA ASP A 82 -6.26 3.16 -13.92
C ASP A 82 -6.25 2.10 -12.81
N LEU A 83 -6.23 0.81 -13.19
CA LEU A 83 -6.24 -0.31 -12.25
C LEU A 83 -5.01 -0.31 -11.35
N GLY A 84 -3.83 -0.10 -11.94
CA GLY A 84 -2.56 -0.08 -11.21
C GLY A 84 -2.52 1.03 -10.16
N ASN A 85 -3.07 2.20 -10.48
CA ASN A 85 -3.17 3.33 -9.56
C ASN A 85 -4.05 3.01 -8.34
N ARG A 86 -5.17 2.30 -8.54
CA ARG A 86 -6.01 1.86 -7.42
C ARG A 86 -5.33 0.75 -6.61
N LEU A 87 -4.68 -0.19 -7.29
CA LEU A 87 -3.97 -1.29 -6.65
C LEU A 87 -2.85 -0.79 -5.73
N LYS A 88 -2.05 0.20 -6.17
CA LYS A 88 -1.02 0.82 -5.33
C LYS A 88 -1.59 1.45 -4.06
N VAL A 89 -2.76 2.07 -4.14
CA VAL A 89 -3.44 2.66 -2.97
C VAL A 89 -3.92 1.56 -2.02
N LEU A 90 -4.46 0.46 -2.58
CA LEU A 90 -4.91 -0.69 -1.80
C LEU A 90 -3.73 -1.36 -1.07
N GLU A 91 -2.62 -1.59 -1.76
CA GLU A 91 -1.41 -2.20 -1.18
C GLU A 91 -0.84 -1.37 -0.03
N ASP A 92 -0.72 -0.06 -0.22
CA ASP A 92 -0.23 0.84 0.83
C ASP A 92 -1.17 0.93 2.04
N ALA A 93 -2.48 0.72 1.84
CA ALA A 93 -3.48 0.71 2.90
C ALA A 93 -3.61 -0.65 3.62
N LEU A 94 -3.35 -1.75 2.93
CA LEU A 94 -3.36 -3.12 3.49
C LEU A 94 -2.09 -3.46 4.27
N GLU A 95 -0.99 -2.77 3.98
CA GLU A 95 0.27 -2.98 4.68
C GLU A 95 0.17 -2.64 6.18
N LEU A 96 0.71 -3.53 7.02
CA LEU A 96 0.59 -3.53 8.50
C LEU A 96 -0.85 -3.71 9.02
N VAL A 97 -1.79 -4.02 8.12
CA VAL A 97 -3.17 -4.38 8.43
C VAL A 97 -3.41 -5.84 8.10
N ALA A 98 -3.41 -6.20 6.81
CA ALA A 98 -3.71 -7.56 6.36
C ALA A 98 -2.46 -8.41 6.06
N TYR A 99 -1.30 -7.78 5.87
CA TYR A 99 0.02 -8.41 5.79
C TYR A 99 1.08 -7.46 6.39
N LEU A 100 2.26 -7.98 6.74
CA LEU A 100 3.31 -7.20 7.42
C LEU A 100 4.01 -6.22 6.48
N ASN A 101 4.30 -6.66 5.26
CA ASN A 101 5.14 -5.92 4.32
C ASN A 101 4.73 -6.19 2.87
N ASP A 102 4.73 -5.16 2.02
CA ASP A 102 4.43 -5.25 0.58
C ASP A 102 5.28 -6.30 -0.17
N ASN A 103 6.52 -6.53 0.25
CA ASN A 103 7.40 -7.58 -0.30
C ASN A 103 6.87 -9.01 -0.10
N GLN A 104 5.84 -9.20 0.73
CA GLN A 104 5.14 -10.47 0.85
C GLN A 104 4.24 -10.75 -0.35
N VAL A 105 3.71 -9.72 -1.00
CA VAL A 105 2.84 -9.88 -2.17
C VAL A 105 3.73 -10.31 -3.35
N ARG A 106 3.71 -11.61 -3.67
CA ARG A 106 4.58 -12.19 -4.71
C ARG A 106 3.84 -12.45 -6.01
N ARG A 107 2.52 -12.56 -5.97
CA ARG A 107 1.69 -12.88 -7.13
C ARG A 107 0.34 -12.16 -7.04
N TYR A 108 -0.09 -11.63 -8.16
CA TYR A 108 -1.49 -11.25 -8.39
C TYR A 108 -2.16 -12.40 -9.13
N ARG A 109 -3.38 -12.75 -8.74
CA ARG A 109 -4.16 -13.79 -9.43
C ARG A 109 -5.25 -13.16 -10.27
N ASP A 110 -6.35 -12.78 -9.63
CA ASP A 110 -7.53 -12.24 -10.31
C ASP A 110 -7.70 -10.78 -9.88
N VAL A 111 -7.13 -9.85 -10.66
CA VAL A 111 -7.25 -8.41 -10.39
C VAL A 111 -7.95 -7.73 -11.56
N ALA A 112 -9.17 -7.26 -11.34
CA ALA A 112 -10.01 -6.71 -12.39
C ALA A 112 -11.01 -5.66 -11.86
N PHE A 113 -11.51 -4.83 -12.76
CA PHE A 113 -12.72 -4.07 -12.51
C PHE A 113 -13.95 -4.95 -12.76
N ALA A 114 -14.95 -4.84 -11.90
CA ALA A 114 -16.28 -5.36 -12.18
C ALA A 114 -16.96 -4.51 -13.26
N ASP A 115 -17.83 -5.15 -14.04
CA ASP A 115 -18.53 -4.50 -15.14
C ASP A 115 -19.56 -3.48 -14.65
N GLY A 116 -19.60 -2.32 -15.32
CA GLY A 116 -20.57 -1.27 -15.05
C GLY A 116 -20.22 -0.33 -13.89
N ALA A 117 -21.14 0.57 -13.57
CA ALA A 117 -21.00 1.53 -12.49
C ALA A 117 -21.88 1.13 -11.31
N HIS A 118 -21.30 1.15 -10.12
CA HIS A 118 -21.91 0.66 -8.89
C HIS A 118 -22.38 1.81 -7.99
N GLY A 119 -22.10 3.08 -8.32
CA GLY A 119 -22.62 4.25 -7.60
C GLY A 119 -22.37 4.15 -6.09
N LYS A 120 -23.46 4.04 -5.31
CA LYS A 120 -23.42 3.93 -3.84
C LYS A 120 -22.86 2.59 -3.33
N SER A 121 -22.85 1.53 -4.15
CA SER A 121 -22.31 0.21 -3.77
C SER A 121 -20.85 0.01 -4.21
N ALA A 122 -20.16 1.11 -4.56
CA ALA A 122 -18.77 1.09 -4.94
C ALA A 122 -17.87 0.59 -3.79
N ARG A 123 -17.10 -0.45 -4.08
CA ARG A 123 -16.30 -1.17 -3.10
C ARG A 123 -15.18 -1.94 -3.77
N VAL A 124 -14.30 -2.49 -2.97
CA VAL A 124 -13.27 -3.43 -3.42
C VAL A 124 -13.43 -4.68 -2.60
N GLU A 125 -13.64 -5.80 -3.29
CA GLU A 125 -13.63 -7.11 -2.67
C GLU A 125 -12.25 -7.71 -2.91
N LEU A 126 -11.57 -8.13 -1.86
CA LEU A 126 -10.24 -8.68 -1.97
C LEU A 126 -10.11 -9.96 -1.16
N VAL A 127 -9.31 -10.86 -1.69
CA VAL A 127 -8.96 -12.13 -1.07
C VAL A 127 -7.45 -12.26 -1.10
N LEU A 128 -6.86 -12.38 0.08
CA LEU A 128 -5.44 -12.62 0.27
C LEU A 128 -5.26 -14.07 0.72
N LYS A 129 -4.37 -14.79 0.04
CA LYS A 129 -4.01 -16.17 0.43
C LYS A 129 -2.54 -16.19 0.84
N GLY A 130 -2.28 -16.59 2.06
CA GLY A 130 -0.95 -16.76 2.64
C GLY A 130 -0.73 -18.18 3.16
N GLN A 131 0.51 -18.47 3.54
CA GLN A 131 0.86 -19.77 4.12
C GLN A 131 0.75 -19.75 5.65
N GLU A 132 0.95 -18.60 6.28
CA GLU A 132 1.04 -18.47 7.74
C GLU A 132 0.31 -17.23 8.24
N TRP A 133 -0.19 -17.30 9.47
CA TRP A 133 -0.70 -16.14 10.21
C TRP A 133 0.44 -15.47 10.97
N ALA A 134 0.55 -14.15 10.87
CA ALA A 134 1.43 -13.39 11.73
C ALA A 134 0.94 -13.44 13.18
N THR A 135 1.88 -13.43 14.12
CA THR A 135 1.59 -13.19 15.53
C THR A 135 1.43 -11.68 15.79
N PRO A 136 0.63 -11.26 16.79
CA PRO A 136 0.49 -9.84 17.12
C PRO A 136 1.82 -9.14 17.45
N GLU A 137 2.76 -9.87 18.07
CA GLU A 137 4.09 -9.36 18.40
C GLU A 137 4.94 -9.07 17.15
N GLU A 138 4.87 -9.94 16.14
CA GLU A 138 5.57 -9.70 14.86
C GLU A 138 4.99 -8.50 14.12
N VAL A 139 3.67 -8.32 14.17
CA VAL A 139 3.00 -7.14 13.61
C VAL A 139 3.51 -5.87 14.29
N GLU A 140 3.62 -5.88 15.62
CA GLU A 140 4.08 -4.72 16.37
C GLU A 140 5.59 -4.47 16.19
N ALA A 141 6.41 -5.52 16.14
CA ALA A 141 7.83 -5.41 15.86
C ALA A 141 8.09 -4.79 14.48
N GLU A 142 7.32 -5.18 13.46
CA GLU A 142 7.44 -4.58 12.12
C GLU A 142 6.98 -3.12 12.11
N ARG A 143 5.92 -2.77 12.86
CA ARG A 143 5.50 -1.37 13.04
C ARG A 143 6.61 -0.51 13.64
N VAL A 144 7.26 -0.99 14.70
CA VAL A 144 8.38 -0.29 15.35
C VAL A 144 9.54 -0.13 14.37
N ARG A 145 9.97 -1.21 13.71
CA ARG A 145 11.06 -1.17 12.72
C ARG A 145 10.78 -0.17 11.60
N ARG A 146 9.56 -0.14 11.08
CA ARG A 146 9.15 0.82 10.04
C ARG A 146 9.14 2.26 10.55
N ALA A 147 8.64 2.51 11.76
CA ALA A 147 8.68 3.84 12.37
C ALA A 147 10.13 4.34 12.53
N GLU A 148 11.05 3.47 12.95
CA GLU A 148 12.47 3.80 13.05
C GLU A 148 13.12 4.05 11.69
N GLN A 149 12.84 3.21 10.67
CA GLN A 149 13.32 3.41 9.31
C GLN A 149 12.80 4.72 8.72
N ALA A 150 11.52 5.06 8.95
CA ALA A 150 10.94 6.32 8.52
C ALA A 150 11.62 7.51 9.21
N ARG A 151 11.91 7.42 10.52
CA ARG A 151 12.67 8.44 11.27
C ARG A 151 14.06 8.66 10.68
N LYS A 152 14.80 7.56 10.43
CA LYS A 152 16.15 7.60 9.82
C LYS A 152 16.12 8.21 8.42
N ARG A 153 15.18 7.78 7.56
CA ARG A 153 15.00 8.33 6.20
C ARG A 153 14.68 9.83 6.25
N ARG A 154 13.78 10.28 7.14
CA ARG A 154 13.45 11.70 7.32
C ARG A 154 14.66 12.52 7.74
N ALA A 155 15.46 12.04 8.69
CA ALA A 155 16.68 12.71 9.13
C ALA A 155 17.69 12.86 7.97
N THR A 156 17.91 11.80 7.19
CA THR A 156 18.80 11.83 6.02
C THR A 156 18.31 12.81 4.96
N LEU A 157 17.01 12.81 4.65
CA LEU A 157 16.43 13.74 3.67
C LEU A 157 16.53 15.20 4.13
N ALA A 158 16.32 15.47 5.42
CA ALA A 158 16.50 16.80 6.00
C ALA A 158 17.95 17.28 5.86
N ARG A 159 18.93 16.41 6.17
CA ARG A 159 20.36 16.69 5.98
C ARG A 159 20.69 16.99 4.51
N ASN A 160 20.22 16.16 3.58
CA ASN A 160 20.48 16.34 2.15
C ASN A 160 19.85 17.65 1.61
N ARG A 161 18.66 18.02 2.10
CA ARG A 161 18.03 19.31 1.77
C ARG A 161 18.82 20.50 2.30
N ALA A 162 19.31 20.43 3.54
CA ALA A 162 20.14 21.47 4.13
C ALA A 162 21.44 21.67 3.32
N ALA A 163 22.10 20.58 2.96
CA ALA A 163 23.30 20.61 2.12
C ALA A 163 23.02 21.23 0.73
N LYS A 164 21.91 20.85 0.08
CA LYS A 164 21.49 21.43 -1.21
C LYS A 164 21.19 22.93 -1.12
N LYS A 165 20.57 23.39 -0.02
CA LYS A 165 20.30 24.81 0.23
C LYS A 165 21.61 25.58 0.40
N LEU A 166 22.55 25.06 1.19
CA LEU A 166 23.88 25.66 1.38
C LEU A 166 24.66 25.74 0.07
N GLY A 167 24.62 24.67 -0.75
CA GLY A 167 25.24 24.65 -2.07
C GLY A 167 24.63 25.67 -3.03
N ARG A 168 23.29 25.84 -3.03
CA ARG A 168 22.62 26.88 -3.84
C ARG A 168 22.98 28.31 -3.41
N LEU A 169 23.13 28.57 -2.10
CA LEU A 169 23.58 29.87 -1.61
C LEU A 169 25.00 30.20 -2.11
N ARG A 170 25.91 29.21 -2.13
CA ARG A 170 27.31 29.40 -2.54
C ARG A 170 27.49 29.71 -4.04
N VAL A 171 26.50 29.45 -4.89
CA VAL A 171 26.59 29.57 -6.37
C VAL A 171 25.92 30.86 -6.90
N THR A 172 25.68 31.88 -6.06
CA THR A 172 25.16 33.18 -6.53
C THR A 172 26.27 34.23 -6.67
N PRO A 173 26.83 34.48 -7.87
CA PRO A 173 27.71 35.61 -8.09
C PRO A 173 26.87 36.88 -8.29
N ALA A 174 27.08 37.88 -7.44
CA ALA A 174 26.52 39.21 -7.61
C ALA A 174 27.21 39.91 -8.81
N VAL A 175 26.64 39.81 -10.01
CA VAL A 175 27.06 40.63 -11.15
C VAL A 175 26.50 42.05 -10.96
N ARG A 176 27.28 42.90 -10.28
CA ARG A 176 27.05 44.34 -10.21
C ARG A 176 27.62 44.95 -11.50
N ARG A 177 26.78 45.17 -12.53
CA ARG A 177 27.19 45.94 -13.72
C ARG A 177 27.39 47.39 -13.33
N GLY A 178 28.65 47.81 -13.17
CA GLY A 178 29.01 49.21 -13.13
C GLY A 178 28.85 49.83 -14.51
N ARG A 179 27.98 50.85 -14.62
CA ARG A 179 27.96 51.79 -15.74
C ARG A 179 29.20 52.68 -15.59
N ALA A 180 30.13 52.61 -16.53
CA ALA A 180 31.12 53.66 -16.74
C ALA A 180 30.58 54.60 -17.81
N SER A 181 30.65 55.90 -17.49
CA SER A 181 30.19 57.04 -18.27
C SER A 181 31.00 57.27 -19.55
#